data_AF-A0A2E6AM28-F1
#
_entry.id   AF-A0A2E6AM28-F1
#
_cell.length_a   1.000
_cell.length_b   1.000
_cell.length_c   1.000
_cell.angle_alpha   90.00
_cell.angle_beta   90.00
_cell.angle_gamma   90.00
#
_symmetry.space_group_name_H-M   'P 1'
#
loop_
_entity.id
_entity.type
_entity.pdbx_description
1 polymer ?
#
loop_
_entity_poly.entity_id
_entity_poly.type
_entity_poly.pdbx_seq_one_letter_code
_entity_poly.pdbx_strand_id
1 'polypeptide(L)'
;MPQKSPKQLRLGWICVFLVNTMLTSVVVDAAENDAIVARAERIANLSVVEKRELLARQERFNQLSDNEQEKLRRFHDELSAHPDAEKLKKVLESYVTWLSTQNANEQAQLQQLPIDRRLDRIVELNHDRDDRRLEKLGLTADDANIILDWFVSSVDSNRENLTEALGISKSQNGKKFDSRQLRMMIMRHMGDVLDLLPTNALISQLSSKARESFYADDNPGKQRKQLEKWIQVSFQHRFRPPPISRAELFRRLRDKPPEQRARLEQLPPDQLEDVLRREFASWPRRHPGYYRRQRSDDQGRRAHGSRRLNNRGPKPPYSSAPDHRPPPSGSAPPDDGPPRHRDPPPEPRPLRN
;
A
#
# COMPACT_ATOMS: atom_id res chain seq x y z
N MET A 1 67.06 -35.70 54.68
CA MET A 1 65.89 -35.05 54.04
C MET A 1 66.24 -33.58 53.77
N PRO A 2 66.38 -33.13 52.51
CA PRO A 2 66.72 -31.74 52.23
C PRO A 2 65.46 -30.87 52.06
N GLN A 3 65.38 -29.79 52.83
CA GLN A 3 64.39 -28.71 52.68
C GLN A 3 64.65 -27.92 51.39
N LYS A 4 63.69 -27.93 50.47
CA LYS A 4 63.67 -27.02 49.30
C LYS A 4 63.04 -25.68 49.70
N SER A 5 63.70 -24.58 49.30
CA SER A 5 63.33 -23.22 49.67
C SER A 5 62.17 -22.64 48.83
N PRO A 6 61.32 -21.76 49.40
CA PRO A 6 60.09 -21.26 48.77
C PRO A 6 60.31 -20.06 47.81
N LYS A 7 61.48 -19.97 47.15
CA LYS A 7 61.80 -18.83 46.26
C LYS A 7 61.73 -19.15 44.76
N GLN A 8 61.46 -20.39 44.36
CA GLN A 8 61.44 -20.77 42.94
C GLN A 8 60.05 -20.90 42.30
N LEU A 9 58.97 -20.61 43.04
CA LEU A 9 57.59 -20.75 42.55
C LEU A 9 56.92 -19.44 42.10
N ARG A 10 57.62 -18.30 42.12
CA ARG A 10 57.04 -16.99 41.75
C ARG A 10 57.49 -16.41 40.41
N LEU A 11 58.44 -17.03 39.70
CA LEU A 11 58.88 -16.56 38.38
C LEU A 11 58.15 -17.24 37.20
N GLY A 12 57.50 -18.38 37.40
CA GLY A 12 56.86 -19.14 36.30
C GLY A 12 55.48 -18.62 35.86
N TRP A 13 54.79 -17.83 36.70
CA TRP A 13 53.42 -17.37 36.42
C TRP A 13 53.34 -16.00 35.73
N ILE A 14 54.41 -15.23 35.74
CA ILE A 14 54.45 -13.90 35.09
C ILE A 14 54.68 -14.02 33.57
N CYS A 15 55.39 -15.06 33.11
CA CYS A 15 55.58 -15.30 31.67
C CYS A 15 54.31 -15.82 30.97
N VAL A 16 53.38 -16.47 31.68
CA VAL A 16 52.14 -16.99 31.06
C VAL A 16 51.10 -15.87 30.84
N PHE A 17 51.09 -14.82 31.68
CA PHE A 17 50.17 -13.69 31.49
C PHE A 17 50.63 -12.70 30.41
N LEU A 18 51.93 -12.46 30.24
CA LEU A 18 52.45 -11.55 29.20
C LEU A 18 52.38 -12.13 27.78
N VAL A 19 52.45 -13.46 27.64
CA VAL A 19 52.28 -14.12 26.33
C VAL A 19 50.81 -14.20 25.93
N ASN A 20 49.87 -14.27 26.89
CA ASN A 20 48.44 -14.36 26.59
C ASN A 20 47.81 -13.00 26.22
N THR A 21 48.36 -11.87 26.67
CA THR A 21 47.91 -10.53 26.23
C THR A 21 48.48 -10.11 24.87
N MET A 22 49.65 -10.64 24.47
CA MET A 22 50.22 -10.40 23.13
C MET A 22 49.50 -11.22 22.05
N LEU A 23 48.97 -12.41 22.36
CA LEU A 23 48.19 -13.19 21.40
C LEU A 23 46.81 -12.59 21.10
N THR A 24 46.18 -11.89 22.06
CA THR A 24 44.89 -11.22 21.80
C THR A 24 45.01 -9.98 20.92
N SER A 25 46.15 -9.28 20.95
CA SER A 25 46.36 -8.10 20.10
C SER A 25 46.61 -8.45 18.63
N VAL A 26 47.28 -9.57 18.33
CA VAL A 26 47.58 -9.99 16.94
C VAL A 26 46.35 -10.56 16.22
N VAL A 27 45.42 -11.19 16.94
CA VAL A 27 44.20 -11.79 16.34
C VAL A 27 43.17 -10.72 15.95
N VAL A 28 43.11 -9.60 16.67
CA VAL A 28 42.22 -8.48 16.33
C VAL A 28 42.71 -7.77 15.06
N ASP A 29 44.03 -7.57 14.91
CA ASP A 29 44.64 -6.97 13.71
C ASP A 29 44.42 -7.83 12.44
N ALA A 30 44.44 -9.15 12.58
CA ALA A 30 44.20 -10.07 11.46
C ALA A 30 42.75 -10.02 10.97
N ALA A 31 41.78 -10.02 11.89
CA ALA A 31 40.35 -9.95 11.55
C ALA A 31 39.96 -8.61 10.92
N GLU A 32 40.57 -7.50 11.37
CA GLU A 32 40.36 -6.18 10.80
C GLU A 32 40.97 -6.06 9.41
N ASN A 33 42.18 -6.59 9.20
CA ASN A 33 42.78 -6.68 7.86
C ASN A 33 41.96 -7.52 6.89
N ASP A 34 41.45 -8.68 7.31
CA ASP A 34 40.60 -9.53 6.47
C ASP A 34 39.31 -8.80 6.06
N ALA A 35 38.72 -8.02 6.97
CA ALA A 35 37.55 -7.18 6.66
C ALA A 35 37.88 -6.07 5.65
N ILE A 36 39.05 -5.45 5.75
CA ILE A 36 39.53 -4.42 4.81
C ILE A 36 39.77 -5.02 3.42
N VAL A 37 40.45 -6.17 3.34
CA VAL A 37 40.71 -6.88 2.08
C VAL A 37 39.40 -7.31 1.41
N ALA A 38 38.48 -7.92 2.16
CA ALA A 38 37.16 -8.30 1.65
C ALA A 38 36.33 -7.10 1.16
N ARG A 39 36.51 -5.92 1.76
CA ARG A 39 35.86 -4.68 1.30
C ARG A 39 36.50 -4.17 0.01
N ALA A 40 37.83 -4.20 -0.09
CA ALA A 40 38.56 -3.80 -1.28
C ALA A 40 38.20 -4.66 -2.49
N GLU A 41 38.11 -5.98 -2.33
CA GLU A 41 37.66 -6.90 -3.39
C GLU A 41 36.23 -6.60 -3.83
N ARG A 42 35.34 -6.36 -2.86
CA ARG A 42 33.94 -6.02 -3.16
C ARG A 42 33.84 -4.74 -3.98
N ILE A 43 34.63 -3.71 -3.63
CA ILE A 43 34.68 -2.45 -4.38
C ILE A 43 35.32 -2.68 -5.76
N ALA A 44 36.36 -3.51 -5.87
CA ALA A 44 37.00 -3.83 -7.14
C ALA A 44 36.01 -4.44 -8.15
N ASN A 45 35.12 -5.30 -7.66
CA ASN A 45 34.07 -5.98 -8.44
C ASN A 45 32.86 -5.08 -8.81
N LEU A 46 32.77 -3.86 -8.29
CA LEU A 46 31.71 -2.92 -8.70
C LEU A 46 31.94 -2.40 -10.12
N SER A 47 30.86 -2.21 -10.86
CA SER A 47 30.87 -1.53 -12.15
C SER A 47 31.30 -0.06 -12.01
N VAL A 48 31.69 0.57 -13.11
CA VAL A 48 32.08 2.00 -13.13
C VAL A 48 30.96 2.91 -12.62
N VAL A 49 29.70 2.58 -12.95
CA VAL A 49 28.52 3.33 -12.49
C VAL A 49 28.35 3.19 -10.98
N GLU A 50 28.41 1.97 -10.45
CA GLU A 50 28.28 1.71 -9.01
C GLU A 50 29.42 2.34 -8.20
N LYS A 51 30.66 2.34 -8.73
CA LYS A 51 31.80 3.03 -8.11
C LYS A 51 31.56 4.54 -8.01
N ARG A 52 31.04 5.16 -9.07
CA ARG A 52 30.68 6.59 -9.06
C ARG A 52 29.56 6.89 -8.06
N GLU A 53 28.53 6.06 -8.00
CA GLU A 53 27.47 6.20 -7.00
C GLU A 53 28.00 6.04 -5.57
N LEU A 54 28.89 5.07 -5.34
CA LEU A 54 29.50 4.84 -4.04
C LEU A 54 30.34 6.05 -3.60
N LEU A 55 31.16 6.59 -4.50
CA LEU A 55 31.94 7.82 -4.24
C LEU A 55 31.03 9.00 -3.93
N ALA A 56 29.96 9.22 -4.71
CA ALA A 56 29.02 10.30 -4.46
C ALA A 56 28.28 10.15 -3.11
N ARG A 57 27.98 8.92 -2.68
CA ARG A 57 27.41 8.64 -1.35
C ARG A 57 28.42 8.91 -0.24
N GLN A 58 29.67 8.51 -0.44
CA GLN A 58 30.75 8.76 0.51
C GLN A 58 31.01 10.25 0.68
N GLU A 59 31.08 11.01 -0.41
CA GLU A 59 31.27 12.46 -0.38
C GLU A 59 30.14 13.15 0.38
N ARG A 60 28.87 12.80 0.10
CA ARG A 60 27.73 13.32 0.86
C ARG A 60 27.79 12.99 2.35
N PHE A 61 28.27 11.80 2.71
CA PHE A 61 28.44 11.42 4.11
C PHE A 61 29.55 12.23 4.79
N ASN A 62 30.68 12.44 4.11
CA ASN A 62 31.81 13.22 4.61
C ASN A 62 31.49 14.72 4.76
N GLN A 63 30.49 15.23 4.01
CA GLN A 63 29.99 16.60 4.13
C GLN A 63 29.09 16.81 5.36
N LEU A 64 28.63 15.74 6.02
CA LEU A 64 27.84 15.85 7.25
C LEU A 64 28.73 16.24 8.43
N SER A 65 28.15 16.88 9.45
CA SER A 65 28.87 17.16 10.69
C SER A 65 29.28 15.87 11.42
N ASP A 66 30.34 15.91 12.22
CA ASP A 66 30.83 14.73 12.96
C ASP A 66 29.73 14.08 13.81
N ASN A 67 28.85 14.89 14.41
CA ASN A 67 27.71 14.42 15.19
C ASN A 67 26.71 13.63 14.33
N GLU A 68 26.38 14.14 13.15
CA GLU A 68 25.47 13.46 12.22
C GLU A 68 26.09 12.17 11.66
N GLN A 69 27.38 12.19 11.32
CA GLN A 69 28.11 11.00 10.91
C GLN A 69 28.08 9.92 12.01
N GLU A 70 28.36 10.31 13.26
CA GLU A 70 28.36 9.38 14.39
C GLU A 70 26.98 8.82 14.69
N LYS A 71 25.94 9.66 14.60
CA LYS A 71 24.55 9.23 14.71
C LYS A 71 24.18 8.19 13.66
N LEU A 72 24.64 8.36 12.42
CA LEU A 72 24.40 7.40 11.33
C LEU A 72 25.17 6.08 11.52
N ARG A 73 26.42 6.14 12.01
CA ARG A 73 27.20 4.94 12.35
C ARG A 73 26.51 4.14 13.44
N ARG A 74 26.15 4.78 14.56
CA ARG A 74 25.42 4.14 15.65
C ARG A 74 24.10 3.53 15.17
N PHE A 75 23.33 4.24 14.36
CA PHE A 75 22.10 3.70 13.77
C PHE A 75 22.36 2.47 12.90
N HIS A 76 23.43 2.48 12.10
CA HIS A 76 23.82 1.32 11.29
C HIS A 76 24.19 0.11 12.14
N ASP A 77 24.94 0.33 13.23
CA ASP A 77 25.36 -0.72 14.15
C ASP A 77 24.16 -1.32 14.89
N GLU A 78 23.27 -0.47 15.43
CA GLU A 78 22.01 -0.88 16.06
C GLU A 78 21.13 -1.69 15.09
N LEU A 79 20.97 -1.21 13.85
CA LEU A 79 20.19 -1.88 12.81
C LEU A 79 20.80 -3.24 12.43
N SER A 80 22.12 -3.34 12.38
CA SER A 80 22.85 -4.55 11.98
C SER A 80 22.90 -5.60 13.09
N ALA A 81 22.94 -5.17 14.35
CA ALA A 81 22.90 -6.05 15.51
C ALA A 81 21.48 -6.58 15.83
N HIS A 82 20.43 -5.96 15.29
CA HIS A 82 19.05 -6.35 15.57
C HIS A 82 18.73 -7.76 15.02
N PRO A 83 18.00 -8.63 15.76
CA PRO A 83 17.65 -9.98 15.29
C PRO A 83 16.91 -10.01 13.93
N ASP A 84 16.12 -8.97 13.66
CA ASP A 84 15.39 -8.76 12.40
C ASP A 84 16.07 -7.79 11.42
N ALA A 85 17.39 -7.59 11.50
CA ALA A 85 18.15 -6.62 10.70
C ALA A 85 17.76 -6.64 9.19
N GLU A 86 17.71 -7.82 8.59
CA GLU A 86 17.38 -7.99 7.17
C GLU A 86 15.93 -7.66 6.80
N LYS A 87 14.99 -7.69 7.76
CA LYS A 87 13.63 -7.22 7.54
C LYS A 87 13.57 -5.70 7.66
N LEU A 88 14.22 -5.14 8.69
CA LEU A 88 14.23 -3.70 8.94
C LEU A 88 14.92 -2.92 7.80
N LYS A 89 16.05 -3.42 7.27
CA LYS A 89 16.71 -2.84 6.09
C LYS A 89 15.76 -2.75 4.89
N LYS A 90 15.00 -3.81 4.61
CA LYS A 90 14.00 -3.82 3.52
C LYS A 90 12.87 -2.83 3.75
N VAL A 91 12.41 -2.70 4.99
CA VAL A 91 11.38 -1.70 5.34
C VAL A 91 11.92 -0.30 5.10
N LEU A 92 13.15 -0.02 5.53
CA LEU A 92 13.82 1.27 5.31
C LEU A 92 13.96 1.59 3.82
N GLU A 93 14.45 0.65 3.01
CA GLU A 93 14.57 0.81 1.55
C GLU A 93 13.21 1.07 0.88
N SER A 94 12.18 0.33 1.31
CA SER A 94 10.81 0.51 0.81
C SER A 94 10.26 1.88 1.16
N TYR A 95 10.50 2.33 2.39
CA TYR A 95 10.09 3.64 2.87
C TYR A 95 10.79 4.76 2.09
N VAL A 96 12.11 4.69 1.88
CA VAL A 96 12.86 5.70 1.11
C VAL A 96 12.40 5.74 -0.34
N THR A 97 12.19 4.58 -0.96
CA THR A 97 11.69 4.49 -2.35
C THR A 97 10.30 5.08 -2.47
N TRP A 98 9.41 4.83 -1.50
CA TRP A 98 8.09 5.44 -1.48
C TRP A 98 8.18 6.96 -1.24
N LEU A 99 9.03 7.39 -0.30
CA LEU A 99 9.20 8.80 0.05
C LEU A 99 9.67 9.64 -1.15
N SER A 100 10.54 9.08 -2.01
CA SER A 100 10.99 9.77 -3.23
C SER A 100 9.90 9.94 -4.29
N THR A 101 8.78 9.23 -4.19
CA THR A 101 7.61 9.43 -5.08
C THR A 101 6.67 10.53 -4.59
N GLN A 102 6.87 11.00 -3.36
CA GLN A 102 6.05 12.07 -2.76
C GLN A 102 6.53 13.42 -3.28
N ASN A 103 5.65 14.42 -3.34
CA ASN A 103 6.08 15.78 -3.70
C ASN A 103 6.86 16.44 -2.55
N ALA A 104 7.59 17.53 -2.84
CA ALA A 104 8.46 18.19 -1.86
C ALA A 104 7.70 18.65 -0.59
N ASN A 105 6.46 19.12 -0.73
CA ASN A 105 5.64 19.55 0.40
C ASN A 105 5.24 18.37 1.30
N GLU A 106 4.83 17.24 0.71
CA GLU A 106 4.50 16.02 1.46
C GLU A 106 5.73 15.44 2.17
N GLN A 107 6.90 15.45 1.52
CA GLN A 107 8.15 15.01 2.13
C GLN A 107 8.51 15.88 3.35
N ALA A 108 8.43 17.20 3.21
CA ALA A 108 8.70 18.15 4.31
C ALA A 108 7.74 17.94 5.49
N GLN A 109 6.44 17.78 5.22
CA GLN A 109 5.45 17.49 6.26
C GLN A 109 5.79 16.20 7.03
N LEU A 110 6.12 15.12 6.32
CA LEU A 110 6.47 13.84 6.94
C LEU A 110 7.74 13.94 7.79
N GLN A 111 8.74 14.72 7.36
CA GLN A 111 9.97 14.92 8.13
C GLN A 111 9.74 15.69 9.43
N GLN A 112 8.81 16.65 9.44
CA GLN A 112 8.49 17.46 10.61
C GLN A 112 7.61 16.72 11.64
N LEU A 113 6.85 15.69 11.21
CA LEU A 113 5.99 14.93 12.09
C LEU A 113 6.80 14.02 13.05
N PRO A 114 6.33 13.82 14.30
CA PRO A 114 6.81 12.77 15.19
C PRO A 114 6.65 11.38 14.55
N ILE A 115 7.56 10.45 14.86
CA ILE A 115 7.60 9.10 14.24
C ILE A 115 6.23 8.41 14.31
N ASP A 116 5.59 8.44 15.48
CA ASP A 116 4.32 7.76 15.73
C ASP A 116 3.17 8.32 14.87
N ARG A 117 3.26 9.59 14.46
CA ARG A 117 2.27 10.26 13.60
C ARG A 117 2.57 10.14 12.11
N ARG A 118 3.79 9.76 11.73
CA ARG A 118 4.17 9.61 10.32
C ARG A 118 3.39 8.47 9.66
N LEU A 119 3.20 7.36 10.35
CA LEU A 119 2.46 6.21 9.80
C LEU A 119 1.01 6.56 9.49
N ASP A 120 0.31 7.20 10.42
CA ASP A 120 -1.05 7.70 10.21
C ASP A 120 -1.10 8.62 8.98
N ARG A 121 -0.15 9.56 8.89
CA ARG A 121 -0.08 10.49 7.76
C ARG A 121 0.20 9.80 6.43
N ILE A 122 1.05 8.77 6.41
CA ILE A 122 1.32 7.98 5.20
C ILE A 122 0.05 7.27 4.73
N VAL A 123 -0.73 6.72 5.67
CA VAL A 123 -2.01 6.07 5.38
C VAL A 123 -2.99 7.10 4.78
N GLU A 124 -3.14 8.27 5.40
CA GLU A 124 -3.96 9.37 4.88
C GLU A 124 -3.54 9.79 3.47
N LEU A 125 -2.24 10.03 3.22
CA LEU A 125 -1.75 10.45 1.89
C LEU A 125 -2.07 9.41 0.81
N ASN A 126 -2.07 8.12 1.15
CA ASN A 126 -2.46 7.08 0.21
C ASN A 126 -3.97 7.09 -0.04
N HIS A 127 -4.79 7.26 0.99
CA HIS A 127 -6.25 7.46 0.84
C HIS A 127 -6.58 8.69 -0.01
N ASP A 128 -5.99 9.85 0.28
CA ASP A 128 -6.19 11.09 -0.48
C ASP A 128 -5.85 10.94 -1.97
N ARG A 129 -4.89 10.07 -2.30
CA ARG A 129 -4.52 9.80 -3.70
C ARG A 129 -5.52 8.89 -4.38
N ASP A 130 -5.99 7.88 -3.67
CA ASP A 130 -6.99 6.95 -4.20
C ASP A 130 -8.33 7.69 -4.39
N ASP A 131 -8.72 8.55 -3.44
CA ASP A 131 -9.90 9.41 -3.54
C ASP A 131 -9.78 10.39 -4.70
N ARG A 132 -8.65 11.08 -4.86
CA ARG A 132 -8.40 11.96 -6.02
C ARG A 132 -8.44 11.19 -7.35
N ARG A 133 -8.03 9.92 -7.36
CA ARG A 133 -8.11 9.08 -8.56
C ARG A 133 -9.56 8.72 -8.88
N LEU A 134 -10.38 8.41 -7.89
CA LEU A 134 -11.81 8.17 -8.05
C LEU A 134 -12.54 9.44 -8.51
N GLU A 135 -12.24 10.58 -7.88
CA GLU A 135 -12.87 11.86 -8.19
C GLU A 135 -12.61 12.30 -9.63
N LYS A 136 -11.38 12.10 -10.14
CA LYS A 136 -11.02 12.34 -11.55
C LYS A 136 -11.85 11.52 -12.54
N LEU A 137 -12.52 10.47 -12.07
CA LEU A 137 -13.40 9.60 -12.87
C LEU A 137 -14.88 9.84 -12.59
N GLY A 138 -15.21 10.87 -11.79
CA GLY A 138 -16.57 11.15 -11.36
C GLY A 138 -17.11 10.17 -10.31
N LEU A 139 -16.25 9.36 -9.69
CA LEU A 139 -16.64 8.33 -8.73
C LEU A 139 -16.42 8.79 -7.28
N THR A 140 -17.28 8.30 -6.40
CA THR A 140 -17.08 8.30 -4.95
C THR A 140 -16.49 6.96 -4.47
N ALA A 141 -16.05 6.89 -3.22
CA ALA A 141 -15.60 5.63 -2.60
C ALA A 141 -16.74 4.59 -2.53
N ASP A 142 -17.98 5.03 -2.29
CA ASP A 142 -19.15 4.14 -2.29
C ASP A 142 -19.46 3.64 -3.70
N ASP A 143 -19.38 4.48 -4.73
CA ASP A 143 -19.52 4.04 -6.13
C ASP A 143 -18.50 2.94 -6.47
N ALA A 144 -17.25 3.10 -6.05
CA ALA A 144 -16.22 2.10 -6.29
C ALA A 144 -16.56 0.74 -5.63
N ASN A 145 -17.14 0.75 -4.43
CA ASN A 145 -17.58 -0.47 -3.77
C ASN A 145 -18.76 -1.12 -4.52
N ILE A 146 -19.76 -0.32 -4.92
CA ILE A 146 -20.93 -0.77 -5.68
C ILE A 146 -20.49 -1.41 -7.01
N ILE A 147 -19.61 -0.73 -7.77
CA ILE A 147 -19.07 -1.22 -9.04
C ILE A 147 -18.40 -2.58 -8.84
N LEU A 148 -17.57 -2.71 -7.80
CA LEU A 148 -16.83 -3.94 -7.58
C LEU A 148 -17.72 -5.10 -7.10
N ASP A 149 -18.67 -4.84 -6.21
CA ASP A 149 -19.63 -5.85 -5.74
C ASP A 149 -20.54 -6.32 -6.88
N TRP A 150 -21.00 -5.39 -7.73
CA TRP A 150 -21.72 -5.71 -8.96
C TRP A 150 -20.85 -6.56 -9.90
N PHE A 151 -19.59 -6.18 -10.13
CA PHE A 151 -18.70 -6.91 -11.04
C PHE A 151 -18.48 -8.34 -10.57
N VAL A 152 -18.17 -8.51 -9.28
CA VAL A 152 -18.01 -9.82 -8.65
C VAL A 152 -19.26 -10.68 -8.82
N SER A 153 -20.43 -10.12 -8.51
CA SER A 153 -21.70 -10.85 -8.57
C SER A 153 -22.11 -11.18 -10.01
N SER A 154 -21.86 -10.26 -10.94
CA SER A 154 -22.18 -10.40 -12.35
C SER A 154 -21.30 -11.45 -13.03
N VAL A 155 -20.01 -11.48 -12.71
CA VAL A 155 -19.10 -12.51 -13.22
C VAL A 155 -19.46 -13.90 -12.70
N ASP A 156 -19.79 -14.00 -11.40
CA ASP A 156 -20.17 -15.28 -10.82
C ASP A 156 -21.51 -15.79 -11.39
N SER A 157 -22.49 -14.89 -11.59
CA SER A 157 -23.81 -15.23 -12.11
C SER A 157 -23.83 -15.53 -13.60
N ASN A 158 -22.97 -14.88 -14.40
CA ASN A 158 -22.85 -15.09 -15.85
C ASN A 158 -21.70 -16.03 -16.23
N ARG A 159 -21.24 -16.84 -15.28
CA ARG A 159 -20.03 -17.65 -15.41
C ARG A 159 -19.99 -18.49 -16.69
N GLU A 160 -21.07 -19.19 -17.01
CA GLU A 160 -21.11 -20.12 -18.15
C GLU A 160 -20.98 -19.36 -19.48
N ASN A 161 -21.82 -18.34 -19.67
CA ASN A 161 -21.78 -17.45 -20.84
C ASN A 161 -20.40 -16.80 -21.03
N LEU A 162 -19.77 -16.34 -19.95
CA LEU A 162 -18.45 -15.72 -20.00
C LEU A 162 -17.35 -16.72 -20.38
N THR A 163 -17.42 -17.96 -19.86
CA THR A 163 -16.45 -18.99 -20.23
C THR A 163 -16.63 -19.46 -21.67
N GLU A 164 -17.86 -19.51 -22.16
CA GLU A 164 -18.18 -19.84 -23.55
C GLU A 164 -17.72 -18.75 -24.51
N ALA A 165 -18.03 -17.48 -24.22
CA ALA A 165 -17.65 -16.34 -25.04
C ALA A 165 -16.13 -16.20 -25.21
N LEU A 166 -15.37 -16.58 -24.18
CA LEU A 166 -13.90 -16.58 -24.24
C LEU A 166 -13.32 -17.85 -24.90
N GLY A 167 -14.16 -18.80 -25.33
CA GLY A 167 -13.72 -20.08 -25.89
C GLY A 167 -13.05 -20.99 -24.87
N ILE A 168 -13.26 -20.75 -23.58
CA ILE A 168 -12.60 -21.44 -22.47
C ILE A 168 -13.53 -22.54 -21.95
N SER A 169 -13.95 -23.41 -22.87
CA SER A 169 -14.76 -24.57 -22.53
C SER A 169 -13.87 -25.61 -21.86
N LYS A 170 -13.91 -25.61 -20.52
CA LYS A 170 -13.20 -26.52 -19.60
C LYS A 170 -11.69 -26.24 -19.51
N SER A 171 -11.21 -26.01 -18.28
CA SER A 171 -9.79 -26.02 -17.94
C SER A 171 -9.10 -27.23 -18.57
N GLN A 172 -7.82 -27.09 -18.92
CA GLN A 172 -6.95 -28.15 -19.49
C GLN A 172 -7.01 -29.50 -18.74
N ASN A 173 -7.54 -29.54 -17.51
CA ASN A 173 -7.69 -30.74 -16.68
C ASN A 173 -9.14 -31.06 -16.24
N GLY A 174 -10.17 -30.53 -16.92
CA GLY A 174 -11.58 -30.78 -16.59
C GLY A 174 -12.10 -30.11 -15.29
N LYS A 175 -11.24 -29.41 -14.54
CA LYS A 175 -11.63 -28.66 -13.33
C LYS A 175 -12.20 -27.29 -13.69
N LYS A 176 -13.38 -26.92 -13.19
CA LYS A 176 -13.88 -25.54 -13.33
C LYS A 176 -12.88 -24.58 -12.67
N PHE A 177 -12.58 -23.43 -13.30
CA PHE A 177 -11.78 -22.37 -12.68
C PHE A 177 -12.37 -22.01 -11.31
N ASP A 178 -11.55 -21.71 -10.31
CA ASP A 178 -12.14 -21.12 -9.10
C ASP A 178 -12.70 -19.70 -9.42
N SER A 179 -13.62 -19.18 -8.61
CA SER A 179 -14.26 -17.88 -8.88
C SER A 179 -13.26 -16.74 -8.98
N ARG A 180 -12.13 -16.82 -8.26
CA ARG A 180 -11.09 -15.79 -8.29
C ARG A 180 -10.31 -15.84 -9.61
N GLN A 181 -9.91 -17.02 -10.06
CA GLN A 181 -9.26 -17.24 -11.34
C GLN A 181 -10.14 -16.74 -12.48
N LEU A 182 -11.44 -17.08 -12.45
CA LEU A 182 -12.39 -16.58 -13.43
C LEU A 182 -12.45 -15.06 -13.42
N ARG A 183 -12.66 -14.41 -12.27
CA ARG A 183 -12.70 -12.94 -12.18
C ARG A 183 -11.41 -12.27 -12.66
N MET A 184 -10.24 -12.82 -12.32
CA MET A 184 -8.95 -12.29 -12.80
C MET A 184 -8.80 -12.44 -14.32
N MET A 185 -9.32 -13.54 -14.88
CA MET A 185 -9.34 -13.76 -16.32
C MET A 185 -10.30 -12.80 -17.02
N ILE A 186 -11.51 -12.62 -16.48
CA ILE A 186 -12.47 -11.63 -16.98
C ILE A 186 -11.87 -10.22 -16.90
N MET A 187 -11.19 -9.86 -15.81
CA MET A 187 -10.48 -8.57 -15.70
C MET A 187 -9.45 -8.35 -16.80
N ARG A 188 -8.76 -9.42 -17.25
CA ARG A 188 -7.78 -9.36 -18.34
C ARG A 188 -8.43 -9.24 -19.73
N HIS A 189 -9.63 -9.81 -19.88
CA HIS A 189 -10.40 -9.84 -21.13
C HIS A 189 -11.65 -8.95 -21.06
N MET A 190 -11.62 -7.92 -20.21
CA MET A 190 -12.80 -7.14 -19.88
C MET A 190 -13.36 -6.41 -21.12
N GLY A 191 -12.44 -5.94 -21.97
CA GLY A 191 -12.74 -5.37 -23.27
C GLY A 191 -13.49 -6.30 -24.23
N ASP A 192 -13.54 -7.62 -23.99
CA ASP A 192 -14.21 -8.59 -24.88
C ASP A 192 -15.59 -9.00 -24.35
N VAL A 193 -15.77 -9.00 -23.03
CA VAL A 193 -16.94 -9.64 -22.38
C VAL A 193 -17.86 -8.69 -21.63
N LEU A 194 -17.53 -7.41 -21.51
CA LEU A 194 -18.36 -6.44 -20.77
C LEU A 194 -19.80 -6.34 -21.29
N ASP A 195 -20.01 -6.48 -22.60
CA ASP A 195 -21.35 -6.39 -23.21
C ASP A 195 -22.28 -7.54 -22.77
N LEU A 196 -21.71 -8.62 -22.26
CA LEU A 196 -22.45 -9.78 -21.75
C LEU A 196 -22.94 -9.57 -20.31
N LEU A 197 -22.51 -8.48 -19.66
CA LEU A 197 -22.88 -8.18 -18.27
C LEU A 197 -24.04 -7.16 -18.22
N PRO A 198 -24.98 -7.29 -17.28
CA PRO A 198 -26.10 -6.38 -17.14
C PRO A 198 -25.67 -5.04 -16.52
N THR A 199 -25.24 -4.09 -17.36
CA THR A 199 -24.70 -2.79 -16.92
C THR A 199 -25.77 -1.78 -16.50
N ASN A 200 -26.98 -1.82 -17.06
CA ASN A 200 -28.04 -0.85 -16.75
C ASN A 200 -28.40 -0.81 -15.26
N ALA A 201 -28.47 -1.98 -14.62
CA ALA A 201 -28.77 -2.08 -13.20
C ALA A 201 -27.65 -1.48 -12.32
N LEU A 202 -26.39 -1.59 -12.76
CA LEU A 202 -25.26 -0.95 -12.07
C LEU A 202 -25.41 0.57 -12.12
N ILE A 203 -25.56 1.14 -13.31
CA ILE A 203 -25.53 2.61 -13.51
C ILE A 203 -26.60 3.29 -12.65
N SER A 204 -27.78 2.68 -12.51
CA SER A 204 -28.87 3.20 -11.66
C SER A 204 -28.53 3.30 -10.16
N GLN A 205 -27.58 2.50 -9.67
CA GLN A 205 -27.16 2.47 -8.26
C GLN A 205 -26.03 3.48 -7.96
N LEU A 206 -25.41 4.06 -9.00
CA LEU A 206 -24.30 4.99 -8.83
C LEU A 206 -24.79 6.41 -8.50
N SER A 207 -23.89 7.19 -7.92
CA SER A 207 -24.07 8.61 -7.64
C SER A 207 -24.48 9.40 -8.90
N SER A 208 -25.13 10.54 -8.72
CA SER A 208 -25.51 11.41 -9.85
C SER A 208 -24.29 11.82 -10.67
N LYS A 209 -23.18 12.19 -10.01
CA LYS A 209 -21.92 12.55 -10.65
C LYS A 209 -21.36 11.42 -11.51
N ALA A 210 -21.39 10.19 -11.01
CA ALA A 210 -20.98 9.03 -11.79
C ALA A 210 -21.89 8.83 -13.00
N ARG A 211 -23.22 8.85 -12.81
CA ARG A 211 -24.19 8.73 -13.91
C ARG A 211 -24.01 9.81 -14.98
N GLU A 212 -23.89 11.06 -14.58
CA GLU A 212 -23.59 12.18 -15.48
C GLU A 212 -22.29 11.95 -16.24
N SER A 213 -21.23 11.52 -15.54
CA SER A 213 -19.96 11.20 -16.18
C SER A 213 -20.05 10.03 -17.17
N PHE A 214 -20.93 9.06 -16.93
CA PHE A 214 -21.16 7.92 -17.83
C PHE A 214 -21.92 8.33 -19.09
N TYR A 215 -22.95 9.16 -18.94
CA TYR A 215 -23.78 9.66 -20.05
C TYR A 215 -23.24 10.95 -20.69
N ALA A 216 -22.08 11.45 -20.25
CA ALA A 216 -21.44 12.62 -20.86
C ALA A 216 -21.05 12.38 -22.34
N ASP A 217 -20.95 11.12 -22.75
CA ASP A 217 -20.70 10.72 -24.13
C ASP A 217 -21.70 9.63 -24.52
N ASP A 218 -22.49 9.87 -25.58
CA ASP A 218 -23.48 8.91 -26.10
C ASP A 218 -22.85 7.76 -26.89
N ASN A 219 -21.52 7.75 -27.04
CA ASN A 219 -20.82 6.68 -27.74
C ASN A 219 -20.70 5.42 -26.86
N PRO A 220 -21.36 4.30 -27.22
CA PRO A 220 -21.35 3.08 -26.41
C PRO A 220 -19.93 2.49 -26.24
N GLY A 221 -19.05 2.67 -27.23
CA GLY A 221 -17.65 2.23 -27.15
C GLY A 221 -16.84 3.02 -26.12
N LYS A 222 -17.15 4.31 -25.93
CA LYS A 222 -16.50 5.13 -24.89
C LYS A 222 -17.07 4.82 -23.51
N GLN A 223 -18.38 4.65 -23.39
CA GLN A 223 -19.04 4.20 -22.17
C GLN A 223 -18.48 2.86 -21.68
N ARG A 224 -18.27 1.91 -22.59
CA ARG A 224 -17.61 0.62 -22.27
C ARG A 224 -16.20 0.81 -21.72
N LYS A 225 -15.36 1.60 -22.39
CA LYS A 225 -13.99 1.89 -21.93
C LYS A 225 -13.97 2.58 -20.57
N GLN A 226 -14.94 3.46 -20.33
CA GLN A 226 -15.10 4.13 -19.06
C GLN A 226 -15.48 3.16 -17.95
N LEU A 227 -16.45 2.28 -18.20
CA LEU A 227 -16.83 1.23 -17.25
C LEU A 227 -15.66 0.28 -16.96
N GLU A 228 -14.89 -0.09 -17.98
CA GLU A 228 -13.66 -0.87 -17.80
C GLU A 228 -12.69 -0.15 -16.84
N LYS A 229 -12.44 1.14 -17.09
CA LYS A 229 -11.55 1.95 -16.25
C LYS A 229 -12.09 2.07 -14.82
N TRP A 230 -13.39 2.25 -14.65
CA TRP A 230 -14.05 2.29 -13.36
C TRP A 230 -13.89 0.98 -12.58
N ILE A 231 -14.09 -0.17 -13.23
CA ILE A 231 -13.90 -1.48 -12.60
C ILE A 231 -12.43 -1.65 -12.22
N GLN A 232 -11.47 -1.29 -13.09
CA GLN A 232 -10.05 -1.36 -12.79
C GLN A 232 -9.67 -0.50 -11.58
N VAL A 233 -10.12 0.76 -11.53
CA VAL A 233 -9.81 1.66 -10.40
C VAL A 233 -10.53 1.21 -9.14
N SER A 234 -11.75 0.69 -9.22
CA SER A 234 -12.48 0.15 -8.07
C SER A 234 -11.81 -1.10 -7.51
N PHE A 235 -11.34 -1.97 -8.40
CA PHE A 235 -10.54 -3.14 -8.05
C PHE A 235 -9.22 -2.72 -7.40
N GLN A 236 -8.54 -1.71 -7.95
CA GLN A 236 -7.34 -1.16 -7.32
C GLN A 236 -7.67 -0.56 -5.95
N HIS A 237 -8.68 0.29 -5.82
CA HIS A 237 -9.07 0.89 -4.55
C HIS A 237 -9.29 -0.16 -3.44
N ARG A 238 -10.00 -1.26 -3.74
CA ARG A 238 -10.29 -2.31 -2.75
C ARG A 238 -9.17 -3.34 -2.58
N PHE A 239 -8.40 -3.64 -3.63
CA PHE A 239 -7.42 -4.72 -3.63
C PHE A 239 -5.98 -4.26 -3.80
N ARG A 240 -5.68 -2.95 -3.78
CA ARG A 240 -4.34 -2.41 -3.98
C ARG A 240 -3.36 -3.14 -3.08
N PRO A 241 -2.36 -3.83 -3.66
CA PRO A 241 -1.22 -4.26 -2.88
C PRO A 241 -0.59 -3.02 -2.23
N PRO A 242 -0.16 -3.06 -0.95
CA PRO A 242 0.72 -2.02 -0.47
C PRO A 242 1.92 -1.97 -1.43
N PRO A 243 2.46 -0.78 -1.69
CA PRO A 243 3.61 -0.65 -2.59
C PRO A 243 4.72 -1.62 -2.18
N ILE A 244 5.17 -2.45 -3.13
CA ILE A 244 6.30 -3.36 -2.95
C ILE A 244 7.55 -2.72 -3.54
N SER A 245 8.62 -2.68 -2.74
CA SER A 245 9.91 -2.14 -3.17
C SER A 245 10.64 -3.09 -4.11
N ARG A 246 11.56 -2.54 -4.90
CA ARG A 246 12.45 -3.31 -5.78
C ARG A 246 13.20 -4.39 -5.01
N ALA A 247 13.78 -4.03 -3.87
CA ALA A 247 14.50 -4.97 -3.01
C ALA A 247 13.62 -6.13 -2.50
N GLU A 248 12.34 -5.87 -2.18
CA GLU A 248 11.41 -6.93 -1.79
C GLU A 248 11.10 -7.88 -2.95
N LEU A 249 10.94 -7.36 -4.17
CA LEU A 249 10.76 -8.18 -5.38
C LEU A 249 11.96 -9.11 -5.61
N PHE A 250 13.18 -8.56 -5.57
CA PHE A 250 14.40 -9.33 -5.75
C PHE A 250 14.71 -10.26 -4.56
N ARG A 251 14.30 -9.92 -3.34
CA ARG A 251 14.34 -10.85 -2.22
C ARG A 251 13.47 -12.06 -2.49
N ARG A 252 12.24 -11.86 -2.95
CA ARG A 252 11.36 -12.98 -3.28
C ARG A 252 11.80 -13.76 -4.50
N LEU A 253 12.51 -13.13 -5.45
CA LEU A 253 13.21 -13.86 -6.52
C LEU A 253 14.25 -14.84 -5.94
N ARG A 254 14.99 -14.45 -4.90
CA ARG A 254 15.96 -15.34 -4.22
C ARG A 254 15.28 -16.50 -3.49
N ASP A 255 14.09 -16.27 -2.95
CA ASP A 255 13.30 -17.28 -2.22
C ASP A 255 12.56 -18.26 -3.15
N LYS A 256 12.63 -18.07 -4.48
CA LYS A 256 12.02 -18.98 -5.46
C LYS A 256 12.84 -20.25 -5.66
N PRO A 257 12.19 -21.37 -6.10
CA PRO A 257 12.89 -22.57 -6.51
C PRO A 257 13.99 -22.28 -7.56
N PRO A 258 15.14 -22.98 -7.53
CA PRO A 258 16.29 -22.69 -8.39
C PRO A 258 15.93 -22.62 -9.88
N GLU A 259 15.08 -23.53 -10.35
CA GLU A 259 14.62 -23.60 -11.73
C GLU A 259 13.75 -22.40 -12.15
N GLN A 260 12.97 -21.84 -11.23
CA GLN A 260 12.12 -20.69 -11.49
C GLN A 260 12.96 -19.40 -11.44
N ARG A 261 13.93 -19.35 -10.52
CA ARG A 261 14.87 -18.23 -10.41
C ARG A 261 15.74 -18.13 -11.67
N ALA A 262 16.35 -19.22 -12.12
CA ALA A 262 17.18 -19.25 -13.32
C ALA A 262 16.42 -18.81 -14.59
N ARG A 263 15.14 -19.17 -14.71
CA ARG A 263 14.28 -18.71 -15.81
C ARG A 263 14.01 -17.21 -15.77
N LEU A 264 13.81 -16.64 -14.58
CA LEU A 264 13.54 -15.21 -14.40
C LEU A 264 14.82 -14.38 -14.59
N GLU A 265 15.98 -14.88 -14.16
CA GLU A 265 17.28 -14.21 -14.30
C GLU A 265 17.77 -14.10 -15.76
N GLN A 266 17.19 -14.88 -16.69
CA GLN A 266 17.45 -14.74 -18.13
C GLN A 266 16.75 -13.52 -18.76
N LEU A 267 15.78 -12.91 -18.06
CA LEU A 267 15.08 -11.74 -18.56
C LEU A 267 15.93 -10.47 -18.41
N PRO A 268 15.83 -9.49 -19.33
CA PRO A 268 16.40 -8.16 -19.14
C PRO A 268 15.93 -7.52 -17.82
N PRO A 269 16.76 -6.71 -17.14
CA PRO A 269 16.46 -6.17 -15.80
C PRO A 269 15.10 -5.48 -15.68
N ASP A 270 14.71 -4.71 -16.69
CA ASP A 270 13.45 -3.97 -16.71
C ASP A 270 12.25 -4.93 -16.85
N GLN A 271 12.39 -5.99 -17.67
CA GLN A 271 11.36 -7.01 -17.85
C GLN A 271 11.22 -7.91 -16.62
N LEU A 272 12.35 -8.23 -15.96
CA LEU A 272 12.38 -9.00 -14.72
C LEU A 272 11.59 -8.31 -13.61
N GLU A 273 11.80 -7.01 -13.40
CA GLU A 273 11.08 -6.27 -12.37
C GLU A 273 9.56 -6.24 -12.63
N ASP A 274 9.15 -6.01 -13.87
CA ASP A 274 7.74 -6.01 -14.27
C ASP A 274 7.07 -7.38 -14.09
N VAL A 275 7.79 -8.46 -14.37
CA VAL A 275 7.30 -9.83 -14.14
C VAL A 275 7.13 -10.08 -12.64
N LEU A 276 8.09 -9.68 -11.80
CA LEU A 276 8.01 -9.84 -10.34
C LEU A 276 6.86 -9.02 -9.74
N ARG A 277 6.63 -7.79 -10.22
CA ARG A 277 5.50 -6.95 -9.79
C ARG A 277 4.15 -7.57 -10.13
N ARG A 278 4.01 -8.13 -11.33
CA ARG A 278 2.79 -8.84 -11.76
C ARG A 278 2.55 -10.10 -10.95
N GLU A 279 3.59 -10.90 -10.70
CA GLU A 279 3.48 -12.06 -9.82
C GLU A 279 3.03 -11.65 -8.41
N PHE A 280 3.63 -10.62 -7.81
CA PHE A 280 3.23 -10.15 -6.49
C PHE A 280 1.77 -9.68 -6.43
N ALA A 281 1.31 -8.93 -7.45
CA ALA A 281 -0.07 -8.46 -7.53
C ALA A 281 -1.09 -9.60 -7.67
N SER A 282 -0.70 -10.75 -8.22
CA SER A 282 -1.59 -11.91 -8.42
C SER A 282 -1.73 -12.83 -7.21
N TRP A 283 -0.91 -12.66 -6.17
CA TRP A 283 -0.91 -13.56 -5.01
C TRP A 283 -2.22 -13.47 -4.19
N PRO A 284 -2.83 -14.60 -3.76
CA PRO A 284 -4.06 -14.60 -2.96
C PRO A 284 -3.87 -13.88 -1.63
N ARG A 285 -4.53 -12.73 -1.48
CA ARG A 285 -4.76 -12.11 -0.19
C ARG A 285 -5.77 -12.95 0.59
N ARG A 286 -5.32 -14.06 1.18
CA ARG A 286 -6.06 -14.70 2.27
C ARG A 286 -5.97 -13.82 3.51
N HIS A 287 -6.69 -12.71 3.56
CA HIS A 287 -6.98 -12.03 4.83
C HIS A 287 -8.40 -11.44 4.82
N PRO A 288 -9.39 -12.18 5.34
CA PRO A 288 -10.76 -11.70 5.57
C PRO A 288 -10.87 -10.62 6.67
N GLY A 289 -9.76 -10.22 7.30
CA GLY A 289 -9.78 -9.45 8.56
C GLY A 289 -9.41 -7.97 8.47
N TYR A 290 -8.76 -7.50 7.39
CA TYR A 290 -8.15 -6.16 7.41
C TYR A 290 -9.15 -5.01 7.19
N TYR A 291 -10.28 -5.24 6.53
CA TYR A 291 -11.23 -4.16 6.21
C TYR A 291 -12.54 -4.20 7.02
N ARG A 292 -12.77 -5.22 7.86
CA ARG A 292 -14.06 -5.36 8.59
C ARG A 292 -14.13 -4.57 9.91
N ARG A 293 -13.01 -4.05 10.44
CA ARG A 293 -13.00 -3.40 11.77
C ARG A 293 -13.22 -1.89 11.79
N GLN A 294 -13.10 -1.17 10.67
CA GLN A 294 -13.18 0.29 10.70
C GLN A 294 -14.60 0.87 10.63
N ARG A 295 -15.64 0.10 10.25
CA ARG A 295 -17.02 0.62 10.12
C ARG A 295 -17.92 0.36 11.33
N SER A 296 -17.47 -0.40 12.33
CA SER A 296 -18.29 -0.79 13.50
C SER A 296 -18.14 0.16 14.70
N ASP A 297 -16.96 0.76 14.88
CA ASP A 297 -16.64 1.38 16.17
C ASP A 297 -16.92 2.88 16.24
N ASP A 298 -17.24 3.53 15.10
CA ASP A 298 -17.42 4.99 15.03
C ASP A 298 -18.89 5.45 14.92
N GLN A 299 -19.85 4.54 14.70
CA GLN A 299 -21.29 4.86 14.74
C GLN A 299 -22.00 4.45 16.04
N GLY A 300 -21.32 3.76 16.96
CA GLY A 300 -21.93 3.25 18.21
C GLY A 300 -21.69 4.09 19.47
N ARG A 301 -20.86 5.14 19.45
CA ARG A 301 -20.44 5.85 20.68
C ARG A 301 -20.91 7.31 20.80
N ARG A 302 -22.04 7.65 20.18
CA ARG A 302 -22.72 8.95 20.40
C ARG A 302 -24.23 8.80 20.60
N ALA A 303 -24.65 8.03 21.60
CA ALA A 303 -25.95 8.19 22.25
C ALA A 303 -26.00 7.31 23.52
N HIS A 304 -25.58 7.86 24.66
CA HIS A 304 -26.26 7.70 25.96
C HIS A 304 -25.40 8.34 27.05
N GLY A 305 -25.62 9.64 27.26
CA GLY A 305 -25.30 10.30 28.50
C GLY A 305 -26.26 9.82 29.60
N SER A 306 -25.66 9.51 30.76
CA SER A 306 -26.08 9.92 32.11
C SER A 306 -27.58 9.88 32.46
N ARG A 307 -27.97 8.96 33.36
CA ARG A 307 -28.49 9.28 34.71
C ARG A 307 -28.98 8.07 35.52
N ARG A 308 -28.43 7.99 36.73
CA ARG A 308 -29.07 7.69 38.03
C ARG A 308 -29.59 6.27 38.32
N LEU A 309 -28.84 5.61 39.20
CA LEU A 309 -29.35 4.88 40.37
C LEU A 309 -30.44 5.67 41.09
N ASN A 310 -31.59 5.03 41.36
CA ASN A 310 -32.24 4.98 42.68
C ASN A 310 -33.51 4.11 42.69
N ASN A 311 -33.62 3.33 43.76
CA ASN A 311 -34.78 2.53 44.20
C ASN A 311 -36.09 3.32 44.32
N ARG A 312 -37.23 2.69 43.96
CA ARG A 312 -38.44 2.50 44.81
C ARG A 312 -39.68 2.11 43.98
N GLY A 313 -40.33 1.02 44.42
CA GLY A 313 -41.79 0.99 44.66
C GLY A 313 -42.72 0.44 43.55
N PRO A 314 -43.79 -0.30 43.91
CA PRO A 314 -44.74 -0.90 42.97
C PRO A 314 -45.97 -0.03 42.64
N LYS A 315 -46.60 -0.34 41.49
CA LYS A 315 -47.89 0.06 40.85
C LYS A 315 -48.87 1.01 41.59
N PRO A 316 -49.67 1.78 40.81
CA PRO A 316 -51.09 1.41 40.67
C PRO A 316 -51.66 1.50 39.22
N PRO A 317 -52.93 1.11 38.98
CA PRO A 317 -53.52 0.89 37.65
C PRO A 317 -54.63 1.90 37.23
N TYR A 318 -55.05 1.79 35.95
CA TYR A 318 -56.27 2.28 35.27
C TYR A 318 -56.44 3.74 34.78
N SER A 319 -56.98 3.83 33.54
CA SER A 319 -57.91 4.84 32.94
C SER A 319 -57.45 5.24 31.52
N SER A 320 -58.00 4.67 30.42
CA SER A 320 -59.26 5.03 29.73
C SER A 320 -59.26 6.41 29.04
N ALA A 321 -58.99 6.41 27.71
CA ALA A 321 -59.57 7.16 26.54
C ALA A 321 -59.96 8.67 26.64
N PRO A 322 -60.45 9.38 25.59
CA PRO A 322 -60.47 9.16 24.12
C PRO A 322 -60.05 10.40 23.25
N ASP A 323 -60.06 10.19 21.93
CA ASP A 323 -60.33 11.09 20.78
C ASP A 323 -60.23 12.62 20.87
N HIS A 324 -59.51 13.23 19.90
CA HIS A 324 -60.00 14.36 19.10
C HIS A 324 -59.25 14.47 17.75
N ARG A 325 -60.01 14.33 16.65
CA ARG A 325 -59.82 14.90 15.30
C ARG A 325 -60.86 16.05 15.14
N PRO A 326 -60.93 16.82 14.03
CA PRO A 326 -59.95 17.54 13.17
C PRO A 326 -60.46 19.03 12.98
N PRO A 327 -60.49 19.75 11.82
CA PRO A 327 -59.64 19.95 10.61
C PRO A 327 -59.36 21.50 10.36
N PRO A 328 -59.42 22.09 9.13
CA PRO A 328 -58.53 22.11 7.94
C PRO A 328 -58.06 23.56 7.54
N SER A 329 -57.62 23.72 6.27
CA SER A 329 -57.26 24.95 5.52
C SER A 329 -55.79 25.37 5.66
N GLY A 330 -54.99 25.53 4.60
CA GLY A 330 -55.30 25.75 3.19
C GLY A 330 -54.61 27.05 2.78
N SER A 331 -53.63 26.99 1.86
CA SER A 331 -53.24 28.06 0.91
C SER A 331 -52.05 27.59 0.09
N ALA A 332 -52.19 27.71 -1.22
CA ALA A 332 -51.17 27.46 -2.24
C ALA A 332 -50.38 28.77 -2.54
N PRO A 333 -49.59 28.88 -3.62
CA PRO A 333 -48.14 29.13 -3.57
C PRO A 333 -47.75 30.54 -4.07
N PRO A 334 -46.45 30.87 -4.14
CA PRO A 334 -45.95 31.77 -5.15
C PRO A 334 -45.02 31.08 -6.16
N ASP A 335 -45.45 31.32 -7.39
CA ASP A 335 -44.75 31.42 -8.67
C ASP A 335 -43.41 32.18 -8.55
N ASP A 336 -42.31 31.58 -9.01
CA ASP A 336 -41.04 32.26 -9.28
C ASP A 336 -40.43 31.69 -10.56
N GLY A 337 -40.40 32.54 -11.59
CA GLY A 337 -40.02 32.22 -12.96
C GLY A 337 -38.53 31.94 -13.19
N PRO A 338 -38.15 31.62 -14.44
CA PRO A 338 -36.82 31.12 -14.77
C PRO A 338 -35.75 32.23 -14.83
N PRO A 339 -34.49 31.95 -14.43
CA PRO A 339 -33.40 32.91 -14.49
C PRO A 339 -32.93 33.18 -15.93
N ARG A 340 -32.68 34.46 -16.20
CA ARG A 340 -32.25 35.04 -17.48
C ARG A 340 -30.84 34.62 -17.87
N HIS A 341 -30.65 34.43 -19.18
CA HIS A 341 -29.36 34.28 -19.86
C HIS A 341 -28.36 35.37 -19.45
N ARG A 342 -27.13 34.95 -19.13
CA ARG A 342 -25.94 35.83 -19.03
C ARG A 342 -25.19 35.79 -20.36
N ASP A 343 -24.85 36.95 -20.88
CA ASP A 343 -24.02 37.12 -22.08
C ASP A 343 -22.59 36.58 -21.87
N PRO A 344 -21.94 36.07 -22.93
CA PRO A 344 -20.54 35.65 -22.87
C PRO A 344 -19.57 36.84 -22.82
N PRO A 345 -18.38 36.67 -22.19
CA PRO A 345 -17.36 37.71 -22.12
C PRO A 345 -16.67 37.97 -23.47
N PRO A 346 -16.14 39.18 -23.71
CA PRO A 346 -15.52 39.56 -24.98
C PRO A 346 -14.16 38.91 -25.21
N GLU A 347 -13.86 38.59 -26.47
CA GLU A 347 -12.60 38.00 -26.92
C GLU A 347 -11.38 38.93 -26.73
N PRO A 348 -10.19 38.38 -26.44
CA PRO A 348 -8.96 39.14 -26.33
C PRO A 348 -8.42 39.58 -27.70
N ARG A 349 -8.02 40.85 -27.81
CA ARG A 349 -7.43 41.45 -29.01
C ARG A 349 -6.02 40.88 -29.29
N PRO A 350 -5.61 40.70 -30.56
CA PRO A 350 -4.27 40.26 -30.91
C PRO A 350 -3.24 41.37 -30.68
N LEU A 351 -2.08 40.98 -30.13
CA LEU A 351 -0.88 41.82 -30.03
C LEU A 351 -0.31 42.06 -31.44
N ARG A 352 -0.08 43.32 -31.78
CA ARG A 352 0.70 43.71 -32.96
C ARG A 352 2.19 43.45 -32.69
N ASN A 353 2.87 42.94 -33.72
CA ASN A 353 4.31 42.68 -33.79
C ASN A 353 5.16 43.93 -33.55
#